data_AF-A0A7C5S246-F1
#
_entry.id   AF-A0A7C5S246-F1
#
_cell.length_a   1.000
_cell.length_b   1.000
_cell.length_c   1.000
_cell.angle_alpha   90.00
_cell.angle_beta   90.00
_cell.angle_gamma   90.00
#
_symmetry.space_group_name_H-M   'P 1'
#
loop_
_entity.id
_entity.type
_entity.pdbx_description
1 polymer ?
#
loop_
_entity_poly.entity_id
_entity_poly.type
_entity_poly.pdbx_seq_one_letter_code
_entity_poly.pdbx_strand_id
1 'polypeptide(L)'
;MRGPRRVYMGRARSISRLRRLPPPEKAAAFKSNDELLEAARQMFHSRQRLIDAEGNINMDEKALVPIAEKEAAWTEYWHASFELTGSGVSLEAKCEEHDLDPAECELLILLLLDQLSLAGRPLGTCADVVSELGISGSRVLETLRMLSEHGRLFRAGLIYYEDPDEDLRDRRVMVDPGLVETVLYEQGKTKPGWPVESEEELYKKLGRFTRTLEGKSDALRRMEVVEGGMGDFLKLSRRADRLLGGLQKTLDANREWKLRNLLDYEGQLCPAEQLIVIALLGKALGHLPADNDLFTGNGLARAIADDPSEATAALRFLRSDQDLLKGELIQPCGGGDVLFSDDPDALGATEFELTDKSLELAGIEKRHLKQRSGAIAAREPKVRMEQLVLSDRVRHALDSGGKE
;
A
#
# COMPACT_ATOMS: atom_id res chain seq x y z
N MET A 1 27.13 -23.66 30.90
CA MET A 1 25.99 -24.56 31.18
C MET A 1 24.73 -23.73 31.31
N ARG A 2 23.93 -23.64 30.25
CA ARG A 2 22.62 -22.96 30.25
C ARG A 2 21.55 -24.04 30.23
N GLY A 3 20.68 -24.05 31.24
CA GLY A 3 19.61 -25.03 31.38
C GLY A 3 18.54 -24.90 30.28
N PRO A 4 17.73 -25.94 30.06
CA PRO A 4 16.77 -25.97 28.97
C PRO A 4 15.62 -25.00 29.27
N ARG A 5 15.40 -24.05 28.35
CA ARG A 5 14.18 -23.24 28.30
C ARG A 5 13.01 -24.18 27.98
N ARG A 6 12.16 -24.45 28.97
CA ARG A 6 10.83 -25.04 28.76
C ARG A 6 10.06 -24.15 27.78
N VAL A 7 9.79 -24.69 26.59
CA VAL A 7 8.77 -24.16 25.69
C VAL A 7 7.43 -24.38 26.39
N TYR A 8 6.87 -23.31 26.94
CA TYR A 8 5.48 -23.30 27.36
C TYR A 8 4.62 -23.38 26.09
N MET A 9 4.15 -24.58 25.74
CA MET A 9 2.93 -24.74 24.93
C MET A 9 1.75 -24.29 25.79
N GLY A 10 1.57 -22.97 25.90
CA GLY A 10 0.32 -22.41 26.36
C GLY A 10 -0.71 -22.61 25.25
N ARG A 11 -1.69 -23.50 25.49
CA ARG A 11 -2.95 -23.50 24.72
C ARG A 11 -3.44 -22.06 24.66
N ALA A 12 -3.50 -21.48 23.45
CA ALA A 12 -4.14 -20.19 23.23
C ALA A 12 -5.55 -20.28 23.83
N ARG A 13 -5.77 -19.53 24.91
CA ARG A 13 -7.09 -19.37 25.49
C ARG A 13 -7.90 -18.56 24.49
N SER A 14 -8.81 -19.24 23.80
CA SER A 14 -9.85 -18.70 22.93
C SER A 14 -10.38 -17.37 23.45
N ILE A 15 -10.26 -16.34 22.61
CA ILE A 15 -10.85 -15.04 22.83
C ILE A 15 -12.37 -15.20 22.68
N SER A 16 -13.09 -14.91 23.78
CA SER A 16 -14.52 -14.66 23.90
C SER A 16 -15.50 -15.85 23.73
N ARG A 17 -16.33 -16.04 24.77
CA ARG A 17 -17.55 -16.86 24.69
C ARG A 17 -18.51 -16.18 23.71
N LEU A 18 -18.46 -16.59 22.45
CA LEU A 18 -19.45 -16.24 21.44
C LEU A 18 -20.86 -16.51 21.99
N ARG A 19 -21.71 -15.48 22.03
CA ARG A 19 -23.12 -15.64 22.40
C ARG A 19 -23.77 -16.44 21.27
N ARG A 20 -24.13 -17.68 21.56
CA ARG A 20 -24.75 -18.60 20.59
C ARG A 20 -26.15 -18.10 20.32
N LEU A 21 -26.36 -17.53 19.14
CA LEU A 21 -27.67 -17.10 18.70
C LEU A 21 -28.32 -18.19 17.83
N PRO A 22 -29.66 -18.36 17.87
CA PRO A 22 -30.36 -19.07 16.82
C PRO A 22 -30.32 -18.25 15.53
N PRO A 23 -30.31 -18.89 14.35
CA PRO A 23 -30.49 -18.16 13.09
C PRO A 23 -31.85 -17.46 13.10
N PRO A 24 -31.97 -16.25 12.55
CA PRO A 24 -33.26 -15.59 12.39
C PRO A 24 -34.20 -16.37 11.47
N GLU A 25 -35.51 -16.32 11.73
CA GLU A 25 -36.51 -17.06 10.95
C GLU A 25 -36.71 -16.53 9.52
N LYS A 26 -36.31 -15.28 9.25
CA LYS A 26 -36.47 -14.63 7.94
C LYS A 26 -35.21 -13.87 7.57
N ALA A 27 -34.76 -14.06 6.33
CA ALA A 27 -33.73 -13.24 5.73
C ALA A 27 -34.19 -11.77 5.60
N ALA A 28 -33.26 -10.86 5.85
CA ALA A 28 -33.43 -9.43 5.69
C ALA A 28 -32.10 -8.79 5.30
N ALA A 29 -32.14 -7.72 4.52
CA ALA A 29 -30.97 -6.92 4.18
C ALA A 29 -30.19 -6.51 5.44
N PHE A 30 -28.87 -6.67 5.42
CA PHE A 30 -28.00 -6.14 6.47
C PHE A 30 -28.00 -4.61 6.41
N LYS A 31 -28.00 -3.97 7.57
CA LYS A 31 -28.02 -2.50 7.66
C LYS A 31 -26.63 -1.88 7.76
N SER A 32 -25.62 -2.68 8.06
CA SER A 32 -24.24 -2.24 8.25
C SER A 32 -23.24 -3.38 8.06
N ASN A 33 -21.95 -3.04 7.92
CA ASN A 33 -20.86 -4.02 7.92
C ASN A 33 -20.87 -4.84 9.22
N ASP A 34 -21.17 -4.23 10.36
CA ASP A 34 -21.18 -4.91 11.67
C ASP A 34 -22.23 -6.03 11.72
N GLU A 35 -23.44 -5.77 11.22
CA GLU A 35 -24.51 -6.76 11.17
C GLU A 35 -24.14 -7.93 10.24
N LEU A 36 -23.59 -7.60 9.07
CA LEU A 36 -23.11 -8.57 8.08
C LEU A 36 -21.99 -9.47 8.66
N LEU A 37 -20.98 -8.87 9.30
CA LEU A 37 -19.84 -9.57 9.87
C LEU A 37 -20.21 -10.41 11.08
N GLU A 38 -21.12 -9.94 11.95
CA GLU A 38 -21.60 -10.75 13.07
C GLU A 38 -22.41 -11.96 12.58
N ALA A 39 -23.27 -11.77 11.57
CA ALA A 39 -24.01 -12.88 10.96
C ALA A 39 -23.05 -13.89 10.29
N ALA A 40 -22.04 -13.42 9.56
CA ALA A 40 -21.01 -14.26 8.95
C ALA A 40 -20.25 -15.07 10.01
N ARG A 41 -19.90 -14.43 11.14
CA ARG A 41 -19.24 -15.10 12.25
C ARG A 41 -20.09 -16.22 12.85
N GLN A 42 -21.40 -16.04 12.97
CA GLN A 42 -22.30 -17.10 13.44
C GLN A 42 -22.41 -18.24 12.42
N MET A 43 -22.41 -17.93 11.13
CA MET A 43 -22.38 -18.93 10.05
C MET A 43 -21.09 -19.76 10.04
N PHE A 44 -19.91 -19.15 10.07
CA PHE A 44 -18.65 -19.92 10.13
C PHE A 44 -18.56 -20.73 11.43
N HIS A 45 -19.04 -20.18 12.55
CA HIS A 45 -19.09 -20.91 13.80
C HIS A 45 -20.04 -22.13 13.76
N SER A 46 -21.18 -22.05 13.08
CA SER A 46 -22.09 -23.21 12.94
C SER A 46 -21.47 -24.31 12.08
N ARG A 47 -20.80 -23.94 10.98
CA ARG A 47 -20.05 -24.87 10.12
C ARG A 47 -18.95 -25.60 10.86
N GLN A 48 -18.11 -24.87 11.59
CA GLN A 48 -17.02 -25.51 12.33
C GLN A 48 -17.54 -26.48 13.39
N ARG A 49 -18.70 -26.19 14.00
CA ARG A 49 -19.33 -27.11 14.95
C ARG A 49 -19.86 -28.38 14.29
N LEU A 50 -20.35 -28.31 13.06
CA LEU A 50 -20.76 -29.49 12.31
C LEU A 50 -19.55 -30.37 12.03
N ILE A 51 -18.45 -29.77 11.54
CA ILE A 51 -17.19 -30.49 11.27
C ILE A 51 -16.63 -31.15 12.53
N ASP A 52 -16.57 -30.43 13.64
CA ASP A 52 -16.09 -30.96 14.92
C ASP A 52 -16.99 -32.13 15.42
N ALA A 53 -18.29 -32.07 15.13
CA ALA A 53 -19.25 -33.09 15.51
C ALA A 53 -19.16 -34.34 14.61
N GLU A 54 -19.01 -34.16 13.30
CA GLU A 54 -18.79 -35.24 12.32
C GLU A 54 -17.45 -35.96 12.55
N GLY A 55 -16.41 -35.22 12.94
CA GLY A 55 -15.11 -35.78 13.29
C GLY A 55 -15.09 -36.54 14.63
N ASN A 56 -16.14 -36.41 15.45
CA ASN A 56 -16.23 -37.10 16.73
C ASN A 56 -16.83 -38.50 16.57
N ILE A 57 -15.95 -39.51 16.62
CA ILE A 57 -16.29 -40.94 16.49
C ILE A 57 -17.36 -41.42 17.50
N ASN A 58 -17.54 -40.71 18.62
CA ASN A 58 -18.51 -41.06 19.66
C ASN A 58 -19.85 -40.30 19.53
N MET A 59 -20.05 -39.51 18.47
CA MET A 59 -21.28 -38.75 18.27
C MET A 59 -22.42 -39.66 17.79
N ASP A 60 -23.59 -39.55 18.43
CA ASP A 60 -24.81 -40.20 17.93
C ASP A 60 -25.29 -39.47 16.67
N GLU A 61 -25.64 -40.22 15.63
CA GLU A 61 -26.18 -39.70 14.37
C GLU A 61 -27.44 -38.85 14.61
N LYS A 62 -28.26 -39.22 15.60
CA LYS A 62 -29.43 -38.41 15.99
C LYS A 62 -29.07 -37.08 16.62
N ALA A 63 -27.90 -36.97 17.24
CA ALA A 63 -27.39 -35.72 17.81
C ALA A 63 -26.73 -34.82 16.74
N LEU A 64 -26.33 -35.38 15.59
CA LEU A 64 -25.82 -34.61 14.44
C LEU A 64 -26.92 -33.84 13.72
N VAL A 65 -28.12 -34.41 13.58
CA VAL A 65 -29.26 -33.79 12.88
C VAL A 65 -29.52 -32.34 13.30
N PRO A 66 -29.73 -32.01 14.59
CA PRO A 66 -29.98 -30.61 14.98
C PRO A 66 -28.76 -29.68 14.81
N ILE A 67 -27.55 -30.22 14.70
CA ILE A 67 -26.33 -29.43 14.41
C ILE A 67 -26.30 -29.09 12.92
N ALA A 68 -26.56 -30.07 12.06
CA ALA A 68 -26.64 -29.91 10.61
C ALA A 68 -27.79 -28.96 10.20
N GLU A 69 -28.99 -29.14 10.78
CA GLU A 69 -30.13 -28.24 10.53
C GLU A 69 -29.80 -26.79 10.92
N LYS A 70 -29.09 -26.59 12.03
CA LYS A 70 -28.69 -25.26 12.48
C LYS A 70 -27.60 -24.65 11.59
N GLU A 71 -26.66 -25.45 11.10
CA GLU A 71 -25.64 -25.00 10.16
C GLU A 71 -26.29 -24.53 8.85
N ALA A 72 -27.12 -25.38 8.25
CA ALA A 72 -27.82 -25.08 7.01
C ALA A 72 -28.67 -23.81 7.14
N ALA A 73 -29.41 -23.66 8.24
CA ALA A 73 -30.24 -22.48 8.49
C ALA A 73 -29.41 -21.18 8.61
N TRP A 74 -28.21 -21.22 9.21
CA TRP A 74 -27.33 -20.05 9.26
C TRP A 74 -26.73 -19.71 7.90
N THR A 75 -26.32 -20.71 7.11
CA THR A 75 -25.80 -20.51 5.76
C THR A 75 -26.86 -19.97 4.81
N GLU A 76 -28.06 -20.54 4.80
CA GLU A 76 -29.18 -20.04 4.00
C GLU A 76 -29.55 -18.61 4.39
N TYR A 77 -29.66 -18.33 5.70
CA TYR A 77 -29.93 -16.98 6.20
C TYR A 77 -28.87 -15.99 5.73
N TRP A 78 -27.59 -16.30 5.89
CA TRP A 78 -26.53 -15.35 5.56
C TRP A 78 -26.48 -15.02 4.07
N HIS A 79 -26.53 -16.03 3.20
CA HIS A 79 -26.52 -15.80 1.74
C HIS A 79 -27.76 -15.02 1.28
N ALA A 80 -28.95 -15.43 1.73
CA ALA A 80 -30.18 -14.73 1.36
C ALA A 80 -30.19 -13.28 1.88
N SER A 81 -29.69 -13.04 3.10
CA SER A 81 -29.54 -11.69 3.64
C SER A 81 -28.50 -10.87 2.88
N PHE A 82 -27.38 -11.48 2.48
CA PHE A 82 -26.32 -10.83 1.71
C PHE A 82 -26.85 -10.38 0.34
N GLU A 83 -27.53 -11.25 -0.39
CA GLU A 83 -28.17 -10.94 -1.67
C GLU A 83 -29.22 -9.81 -1.56
N LEU A 84 -29.93 -9.71 -0.43
CA LEU A 84 -30.91 -8.65 -0.19
C LEU A 84 -30.29 -7.31 0.22
N THR A 85 -29.02 -7.29 0.63
CA THR A 85 -28.39 -6.12 1.24
C THR A 85 -28.18 -4.99 0.23
N GLY A 86 -27.74 -5.32 -0.99
CA GLY A 86 -27.42 -4.36 -2.04
C GLY A 86 -26.30 -3.38 -1.65
N SER A 87 -25.94 -2.50 -2.58
CA SER A 87 -24.74 -1.63 -2.49
C SER A 87 -24.76 -0.56 -1.40
N GLY A 88 -25.79 -0.52 -0.55
CA GLY A 88 -25.86 0.33 0.63
C GLY A 88 -25.01 -0.14 1.82
N VAL A 89 -24.37 -1.31 1.73
CA VAL A 89 -23.35 -1.78 2.67
C VAL A 89 -22.03 -1.93 1.91
N SER A 90 -20.95 -1.33 2.43
CA SER A 90 -19.68 -1.23 1.68
C SER A 90 -19.04 -2.55 1.33
N LEU A 91 -19.20 -3.56 2.19
CA LEU A 91 -18.66 -4.88 1.90
C LEU A 91 -19.39 -5.56 0.76
N GLU A 92 -20.71 -5.46 0.71
CA GLU A 92 -21.49 -5.98 -0.40
C GLU A 92 -21.15 -5.21 -1.68
N ALA A 93 -21.11 -3.88 -1.62
CA ALA A 93 -20.76 -3.04 -2.77
C ALA A 93 -19.37 -3.38 -3.33
N LYS A 94 -18.42 -3.74 -2.46
CA LYS A 94 -17.08 -4.17 -2.88
C LYS A 94 -17.07 -5.56 -3.52
N CYS A 95 -17.91 -6.47 -3.05
CA CYS A 95 -18.09 -7.76 -3.72
C CYS A 95 -18.75 -7.59 -5.09
N GLU A 96 -19.77 -6.72 -5.20
CA GLU A 96 -20.44 -6.39 -6.46
C GLU A 96 -19.48 -5.71 -7.45
N GLU A 97 -18.71 -4.71 -7.01
CA GLU A 97 -17.72 -3.98 -7.82
C GLU A 97 -16.69 -4.89 -8.50
N HIS A 98 -16.36 -6.02 -7.87
CA HIS A 98 -15.36 -6.97 -8.35
C HIS A 98 -15.95 -8.28 -8.87
N ASP A 99 -17.27 -8.34 -9.06
CA ASP A 99 -18.01 -9.52 -9.54
C ASP A 99 -17.63 -10.81 -8.80
N LEU A 100 -17.51 -10.73 -7.47
CA LEU A 100 -17.15 -11.86 -6.63
C LEU A 100 -18.32 -12.86 -6.54
N ASP A 101 -18.01 -14.14 -6.70
CA ASP A 101 -19.01 -15.19 -6.47
C ASP A 101 -19.27 -15.42 -4.96
N PRO A 102 -20.35 -16.13 -4.57
CA PRO A 102 -20.66 -16.34 -3.16
C PRO A 102 -19.53 -16.98 -2.34
N ALA A 103 -18.69 -17.83 -2.93
CA ALA A 103 -17.58 -18.47 -2.23
C ALA A 103 -16.39 -17.50 -2.06
N GLU A 104 -16.11 -16.67 -3.06
CA GLU A 104 -15.12 -15.59 -2.96
C GLU A 104 -15.55 -14.52 -1.95
N CYS A 105 -16.85 -14.21 -1.87
CA CYS A 105 -17.42 -13.35 -0.83
C CYS A 105 -17.17 -13.93 0.56
N GLU A 106 -17.48 -15.21 0.79
CA GLU A 106 -17.21 -15.84 2.08
C GLU A 106 -15.73 -15.82 2.45
N LEU A 107 -14.84 -16.10 1.50
CA LEU A 107 -13.38 -16.04 1.70
C LEU A 107 -12.94 -14.64 2.14
N LEU A 108 -13.38 -13.60 1.42
CA LEU A 108 -13.03 -12.23 1.75
C LEU A 108 -13.52 -11.83 3.15
N ILE A 109 -14.77 -12.19 3.47
CA ILE A 109 -15.38 -11.92 4.76
C ILE A 109 -14.66 -12.66 5.89
N LEU A 110 -14.28 -13.91 5.70
CA LEU A 110 -13.52 -14.69 6.67
C LEU A 110 -12.14 -14.07 6.94
N LEU A 111 -11.43 -13.65 5.89
CA LEU A 111 -10.14 -12.98 6.02
C LEU A 111 -10.26 -11.63 6.74
N LEU A 112 -11.33 -10.87 6.49
CA LEU A 112 -11.61 -9.63 7.23
C LEU A 112 -11.90 -9.88 8.70
N LEU A 113 -12.67 -10.93 9.03
CA LEU A 113 -12.89 -11.33 10.41
C LEU A 113 -11.58 -11.68 11.12
N ASP A 114 -10.64 -12.37 10.46
CA ASP A 114 -9.32 -12.66 11.01
C ASP A 114 -8.51 -11.39 11.29
N GLN A 115 -8.41 -10.48 10.30
CA GLN A 115 -7.70 -9.20 10.47
C GLN A 115 -8.27 -8.33 11.59
N LEU A 116 -9.59 -8.41 11.83
CA LEU A 116 -10.27 -7.71 12.92
C LEU A 116 -10.21 -8.47 14.26
N SER A 117 -9.51 -9.62 14.31
CA SER A 117 -9.45 -10.49 15.49
C SER A 117 -10.83 -10.99 15.96
N LEU A 118 -11.75 -11.18 15.00
CA LEU A 118 -13.11 -11.67 15.20
C LEU A 118 -13.31 -13.12 14.73
N ALA A 119 -12.32 -13.70 14.03
CA ALA A 119 -12.31 -15.12 13.67
C ALA A 119 -12.21 -16.04 14.90
N GLY A 120 -12.66 -17.29 14.75
CA GLY A 120 -12.64 -18.28 15.84
C GLY A 120 -11.23 -18.69 16.27
N ARG A 121 -10.28 -18.61 15.33
CA ARG A 121 -8.84 -18.83 15.51
C ARG A 121 -8.05 -17.90 14.57
N PRO A 122 -6.78 -17.60 14.89
CA PRO A 122 -5.90 -16.91 13.96
C PRO A 122 -5.70 -17.73 12.69
N LEU A 123 -5.87 -17.11 11.53
CA LEU A 123 -5.64 -17.70 10.22
C LEU A 123 -4.25 -17.28 9.74
N GLY A 124 -3.30 -18.20 9.77
CA GLY A 124 -1.92 -17.91 9.36
C GLY A 124 -1.71 -18.11 7.86
N THR A 125 -2.28 -19.17 7.30
CA THR A 125 -2.01 -19.61 5.92
C THR A 125 -3.29 -19.84 5.12
N CYS A 126 -3.18 -20.00 3.80
CA CYS A 126 -4.31 -20.42 2.97
C CYS A 126 -4.93 -21.74 3.43
N ALA A 127 -4.12 -22.69 3.94
CA ALA A 127 -4.65 -23.93 4.50
C ALA A 127 -5.51 -23.69 5.75
N ASP A 128 -5.12 -22.74 6.61
CA ASP A 128 -5.93 -22.35 7.78
C ASP A 128 -7.26 -21.73 7.35
N VAL A 129 -7.22 -20.86 6.34
CA VAL A 129 -8.42 -20.19 5.78
C VAL A 129 -9.39 -21.22 5.21
N VAL A 130 -8.91 -22.14 4.36
CA VAL A 130 -9.73 -23.19 3.76
C VAL A 130 -10.31 -24.12 4.84
N SER A 131 -9.53 -24.42 5.88
CA SER A 131 -9.99 -25.22 7.00
C SER A 131 -11.05 -24.51 7.84
N GLU A 132 -10.94 -23.20 8.05
CA GLU A 132 -11.91 -22.41 8.83
C GLU A 132 -13.20 -22.12 8.05
N LEU A 133 -13.13 -22.06 6.72
CA LEU A 133 -14.31 -21.88 5.85
C LEU A 133 -15.34 -23.02 6.02
N GLY A 134 -14.87 -24.18 6.48
CA GLY A 134 -15.69 -25.31 6.82
C GLY A 134 -16.33 -26.00 5.60
N ILE A 135 -15.61 -26.03 4.48
CA ILE A 135 -16.09 -26.62 3.23
C ILE A 135 -15.81 -28.12 3.15
N SER A 136 -16.58 -28.82 2.31
CA SER A 136 -16.36 -30.24 2.03
C SER A 136 -15.02 -30.47 1.31
N GLY A 137 -14.42 -31.65 1.52
CA GLY A 137 -13.13 -32.01 0.93
C GLY A 137 -13.08 -31.91 -0.60
N SER A 138 -14.22 -32.06 -1.29
CA SER A 138 -14.32 -31.92 -2.75
C SER A 138 -14.15 -30.47 -3.23
N ARG A 139 -14.41 -29.48 -2.38
CA ARG A 139 -14.31 -28.04 -2.72
C ARG A 139 -12.96 -27.42 -2.34
N VAL A 140 -12.13 -28.12 -1.57
CA VAL A 140 -10.82 -27.63 -1.12
C VAL A 140 -9.94 -27.13 -2.28
N LEU A 141 -9.84 -27.89 -3.37
CA LEU A 141 -9.04 -27.49 -4.53
C LEU A 141 -9.62 -26.29 -5.28
N GLU A 142 -10.95 -26.19 -5.34
CA GLU A 142 -11.64 -25.05 -5.94
C GLU A 142 -11.36 -23.77 -5.15
N THR A 143 -11.48 -23.84 -3.82
CA THR A 143 -11.22 -22.71 -2.92
C THR A 143 -9.75 -22.30 -2.91
N LEU A 144 -8.81 -23.25 -2.98
CA LEU A 144 -7.40 -22.90 -3.16
C LEU A 144 -7.17 -22.16 -4.48
N ARG A 145 -7.81 -22.57 -5.58
CA ARG A 145 -7.72 -21.84 -6.86
C ARG A 145 -8.27 -20.42 -6.76
N MET A 146 -9.35 -20.19 -6.01
CA MET A 146 -9.90 -18.85 -5.75
C MET A 146 -8.93 -17.96 -4.97
N LEU A 147 -8.13 -18.55 -4.06
CA LEU A 147 -7.09 -17.82 -3.34
C LEU A 147 -5.88 -17.52 -4.24
N SER A 148 -5.51 -18.40 -5.17
CA SER A 148 -4.33 -18.23 -6.03
C SER A 148 -4.26 -16.87 -6.76
N GLU A 149 -3.10 -16.55 -7.33
CA GLU A 149 -2.84 -15.34 -8.11
C GLU A 149 -3.77 -15.18 -9.32
N HIS A 150 -4.35 -16.30 -9.79
CA HIS A 150 -5.33 -16.31 -10.88
C HIS A 150 -6.78 -16.06 -10.40
N GLY A 151 -7.03 -16.18 -9.09
CA GLY A 151 -8.32 -15.92 -8.47
C GLY A 151 -8.73 -14.45 -8.57
N ARG A 152 -10.04 -14.15 -8.50
CA ARG A 152 -10.51 -12.76 -8.60
C ARG A 152 -10.09 -11.93 -7.40
N LEU A 153 -10.04 -12.52 -6.20
CA LEU A 153 -9.62 -11.81 -4.99
C LEU A 153 -8.21 -11.19 -5.14
N PHE A 154 -7.25 -11.95 -5.67
CA PHE A 154 -5.90 -11.46 -5.91
C PHE A 154 -5.87 -10.46 -7.07
N ARG A 155 -6.51 -10.78 -8.21
CA ARG A 155 -6.53 -9.90 -9.39
C ARG A 155 -7.23 -8.56 -9.14
N ALA A 156 -8.25 -8.55 -8.28
CA ALA A 156 -8.93 -7.35 -7.82
C ALA A 156 -8.11 -6.56 -6.78
N GLY A 157 -6.99 -7.12 -6.30
CA GLY A 157 -6.13 -6.49 -5.30
C GLY A 157 -6.73 -6.47 -3.89
N LEU A 158 -7.71 -7.33 -3.61
CA LEU A 158 -8.38 -7.42 -2.30
C LEU A 158 -7.56 -8.24 -1.30
N ILE A 159 -6.73 -9.16 -1.80
CA ILE A 159 -5.78 -9.96 -1.02
C ILE A 159 -4.40 -9.95 -1.66
N TYR A 160 -3.38 -10.29 -0.88
CA TYR A 160 -2.00 -10.46 -1.32
C TYR A 160 -1.25 -11.44 -0.42
N TYR A 161 -0.08 -11.87 -0.87
CA TYR A 161 0.77 -12.84 -0.19
C TYR A 161 2.00 -12.17 0.42
N GLU A 162 2.36 -12.57 1.64
CA GLU A 162 3.62 -12.15 2.27
C GLU A 162 4.81 -12.65 1.44
N ASP A 163 4.77 -13.93 1.05
CA ASP A 163 5.72 -14.56 0.14
C ASP A 163 4.96 -15.32 -0.96
N PRO A 164 4.98 -14.86 -2.23
CA PRO A 164 4.30 -15.53 -3.32
C PRO A 164 5.04 -16.81 -3.80
N ASP A 165 6.29 -17.03 -3.41
CA ASP A 165 7.09 -18.17 -3.90
C ASP A 165 6.88 -19.43 -3.04
N GLU A 166 6.25 -19.30 -1.87
CA GLU A 166 5.82 -20.44 -1.03
C GLU A 166 4.72 -21.27 -1.72
N ASP A 167 4.57 -22.54 -1.32
CA ASP A 167 3.44 -23.37 -1.77
C ASP A 167 2.13 -22.69 -1.38
N LEU A 168 1.17 -22.64 -2.31
CA LEU A 168 -0.11 -21.97 -2.14
C LEU A 168 -0.81 -22.30 -0.81
N ARG A 169 -0.67 -23.53 -0.30
CA ARG A 169 -1.30 -23.92 0.97
C ARG A 169 -0.65 -23.27 2.19
N ASP A 170 0.65 -23.03 2.12
CA ASP A 170 1.46 -22.52 3.22
C ASP A 170 1.60 -21.00 3.17
N ARG A 171 1.33 -20.38 2.01
CA ARG A 171 1.33 -18.92 1.85
C ARG A 171 0.48 -18.22 2.88
N ARG A 172 1.03 -17.14 3.41
CA ARG A 172 0.32 -16.21 4.29
C ARG A 172 -0.44 -15.19 3.48
N VAL A 173 -1.77 -15.24 3.59
CA VAL A 173 -2.68 -14.34 2.90
C VAL A 173 -2.99 -13.13 3.78
N MET A 174 -2.91 -11.94 3.20
CA MET A 174 -3.23 -10.67 3.84
C MET A 174 -4.32 -9.95 3.06
N VAL A 175 -5.23 -9.29 3.77
CA VAL A 175 -6.28 -8.46 3.17
C VAL A 175 -5.72 -7.08 2.88
N ASP A 176 -6.13 -6.45 1.78
CA ASP A 176 -5.85 -5.04 1.52
C ASP A 176 -6.28 -4.20 2.75
N PRO A 177 -5.36 -3.49 3.41
CA PRO A 177 -5.74 -2.69 4.56
C PRO A 177 -6.70 -1.55 4.18
N GLY A 178 -6.79 -1.16 2.91
CA GLY A 178 -7.84 -0.27 2.42
C GLY A 178 -9.25 -0.83 2.64
N LEU A 179 -9.43 -2.13 2.43
CA LEU A 179 -10.70 -2.82 2.69
C LEU A 179 -11.01 -2.92 4.19
N VAL A 180 -10.01 -3.19 5.03
CA VAL A 180 -10.16 -3.19 6.49
C VAL A 180 -10.62 -1.82 6.99
N GLU A 181 -10.03 -0.75 6.45
CA GLU A 181 -10.46 0.62 6.74
C GLU A 181 -11.90 0.87 6.28
N THR A 182 -12.30 0.42 5.09
CA THR A 182 -13.68 0.51 4.61
C THR A 182 -14.68 -0.19 5.53
N VAL A 183 -14.29 -1.30 6.16
CA VAL A 183 -15.14 -1.93 7.17
C VAL A 183 -15.29 -1.05 8.41
N LEU A 184 -14.18 -0.50 8.90
CA LEU A 184 -14.12 0.31 10.10
C LEU A 184 -14.77 1.70 9.94
N TYR A 185 -14.90 2.20 8.71
CA TYR A 185 -15.53 3.49 8.40
C TYR A 185 -16.82 3.28 7.59
N GLU A 186 -17.98 3.51 8.22
CA GLU A 186 -19.30 3.39 7.57
C GLU A 186 -19.41 4.16 6.24
N GLN A 187 -20.13 3.57 5.27
CA GLN A 187 -20.47 4.23 4.01
C GLN A 187 -21.07 5.63 4.24
N GLY A 188 -20.67 6.60 3.40
CA GLY A 188 -21.14 7.98 3.47
C GLY A 188 -20.33 8.90 4.39
N LYS A 189 -19.49 8.35 5.28
CA LYS A 189 -18.42 9.13 5.90
C LYS A 189 -17.24 9.10 4.94
N THR A 190 -17.00 10.20 4.24
CA THR A 190 -15.77 10.37 3.46
C THR A 190 -14.60 10.03 4.37
N LYS A 191 -13.78 9.06 3.94
CA LYS A 191 -12.52 8.73 4.63
C LYS A 191 -11.86 10.06 5.00
N PRO A 192 -11.63 10.35 6.28
CA PRO A 192 -11.07 11.63 6.66
C PRO A 192 -9.75 11.77 5.92
N GLY A 193 -9.45 13.00 5.49
CA GLY A 193 -8.10 13.36 5.12
C GLY A 193 -7.14 13.04 6.27
N TRP A 194 -5.87 13.34 6.09
CA TRP A 194 -4.91 13.22 7.16
C TRP A 194 -5.35 14.09 8.34
N PRO A 195 -5.30 13.59 9.59
CA PRO A 195 -5.58 14.41 10.76
C PRO A 195 -4.42 15.38 10.94
N VAL A 196 -4.54 16.57 10.36
CA VAL A 196 -3.61 17.70 10.46
C VAL A 196 -4.44 18.98 10.53
N GLU A 197 -4.00 19.94 11.35
CA GLU A 197 -4.72 21.20 11.58
C GLU A 197 -4.13 22.38 10.80
N SER A 198 -2.91 22.22 10.26
CA SER A 198 -2.23 23.24 9.46
C SER A 198 -1.40 22.66 8.32
N GLU A 199 -1.12 23.49 7.32
CA GLU A 199 -0.25 23.13 6.19
C GLU A 199 1.20 22.82 6.64
N GLU A 200 1.68 23.48 7.70
CA GLU A 200 3.00 23.19 8.29
C GLU A 200 3.06 21.79 8.92
N GLU A 201 1.96 21.35 9.54
CA GLU A 201 1.83 19.99 10.07
C GLU A 201 1.74 18.97 8.92
N LEU A 202 1.02 19.31 7.85
CA LEU A 202 0.98 18.51 6.63
C LEU A 202 2.40 18.26 6.09
N TYR A 203 3.23 19.31 5.98
CA TYR A 203 4.62 19.18 5.54
C TYR A 203 5.43 18.21 6.39
N LYS A 204 5.27 18.24 7.73
CA LYS A 204 5.94 17.25 8.60
C LYS A 204 5.43 15.83 8.35
N LYS A 205 4.14 15.67 8.10
CA LYS A 205 3.49 14.38 7.87
C LYS A 205 3.87 13.75 6.53
N LEU A 206 4.14 14.58 5.51
CA LEU A 206 4.67 14.14 4.21
C LEU A 206 5.98 13.35 4.36
N GLY A 207 6.76 13.54 5.45
CA GLY A 207 7.96 12.72 5.69
C GLY A 207 7.68 11.22 5.78
N ARG A 208 6.50 10.81 6.27
CA ARG A 208 6.08 9.39 6.24
C ARG A 208 5.80 8.93 4.81
N PHE A 209 5.31 9.82 3.97
CA PHE A 209 5.04 9.54 2.56
C PHE A 209 6.35 9.40 1.78
N THR A 210 7.27 10.35 1.92
CA THR A 210 8.60 10.28 1.30
C THR A 210 9.32 8.98 1.64
N ARG A 211 9.33 8.55 2.91
CA ARG A 211 9.92 7.25 3.32
C ARG A 211 9.17 6.02 2.77
N THR A 212 7.87 6.15 2.51
CA THR A 212 7.11 5.05 1.89
C THR A 212 7.53 4.91 0.42
N LEU A 213 7.74 6.03 -0.29
CA LEU A 213 8.25 6.04 -1.66
C LEU A 213 9.69 5.54 -1.75
N GLU A 214 10.56 5.93 -0.81
CA GLU A 214 11.92 5.38 -0.65
C GLU A 214 11.86 3.86 -0.50
N GLY A 215 11.09 3.37 0.47
CA GLY A 215 10.96 1.93 0.70
C GLY A 215 10.42 1.18 -0.53
N LYS A 216 9.48 1.77 -1.27
CA LYS A 216 8.94 1.19 -2.51
C LYS A 216 10.04 1.07 -3.58
N SER A 217 10.80 2.15 -3.78
CA SER A 217 11.94 2.19 -4.70
C SER A 217 13.00 1.15 -4.33
N ASP A 218 13.35 1.04 -3.04
CA ASP A 218 14.31 0.08 -2.52
C ASP A 218 13.82 -1.37 -2.59
N ALA A 219 12.52 -1.61 -2.43
CA ALA A 219 11.94 -2.94 -2.61
C ALA A 219 12.12 -3.41 -4.05
N LEU A 220 11.76 -2.57 -5.03
CA LEU A 220 11.89 -2.91 -6.44
C LEU A 220 13.35 -3.06 -6.86
N ARG A 221 14.25 -2.17 -6.39
CA ARG A 221 15.70 -2.32 -6.59
C ARG A 221 16.24 -3.65 -6.10
N ARG A 222 15.78 -4.13 -4.94
CA ARG A 222 16.23 -5.41 -4.38
C ARG A 222 15.76 -6.59 -5.23
N MET A 223 14.56 -6.51 -5.80
CA MET A 223 14.02 -7.54 -6.71
C MET A 223 14.83 -7.65 -8.01
N GLU A 224 15.50 -6.58 -8.45
CA GLU A 224 16.40 -6.62 -9.63
C GLU A 224 17.67 -7.48 -9.37
N VAL A 225 18.02 -7.73 -8.11
CA VAL A 225 19.29 -8.38 -7.72
C VAL A 225 19.07 -9.72 -7.00
N VAL A 226 17.97 -9.89 -6.26
CA VAL A 226 17.67 -11.06 -5.43
C VAL A 226 16.23 -11.52 -5.70
N GLU A 227 16.01 -12.82 -5.84
CA GLU A 227 14.67 -13.42 -5.89
C GLU A 227 13.94 -13.17 -4.55
N GLY A 228 12.73 -12.61 -4.63
CA GLY A 228 11.90 -12.25 -3.48
C GLY A 228 11.71 -10.73 -3.31
N GLY A 229 10.63 -10.33 -2.60
CA GLY A 229 10.34 -8.91 -2.30
C GLY A 229 9.11 -8.32 -2.99
N MET A 230 8.42 -9.08 -3.86
CA MET A 230 7.17 -8.64 -4.50
C MET A 230 6.08 -8.29 -3.47
N GLY A 231 5.97 -9.06 -2.39
CA GLY A 231 5.03 -8.77 -1.29
C GLY A 231 5.30 -7.41 -0.62
N ASP A 232 6.56 -7.08 -0.36
CA ASP A 232 6.97 -5.79 0.19
C ASP A 232 6.70 -4.64 -0.78
N PHE A 233 7.00 -4.83 -2.07
CA PHE A 233 6.72 -3.86 -3.12
C PHE A 233 5.21 -3.55 -3.20
N LEU A 234 4.37 -4.58 -3.35
CA LEU A 234 2.91 -4.42 -3.43
C LEU A 234 2.33 -3.73 -2.20
N LYS A 235 2.79 -4.11 -1.00
CA LYS A 235 2.39 -3.49 0.26
C LYS A 235 2.74 -2.00 0.33
N LEU A 236 3.93 -1.63 -0.17
CA LEU A 236 4.38 -0.24 -0.19
C LEU A 236 3.69 0.57 -1.30
N SER A 237 3.40 -0.01 -2.46
CA SER A 237 2.59 0.57 -3.53
C SER A 237 1.20 0.95 -3.02
N ARG A 238 0.47 0.00 -2.44
CA ARG A 238 -0.87 0.28 -1.86
C ARG A 238 -0.84 1.31 -0.75
N ARG A 239 0.23 1.32 0.05
CA ARG A 239 0.41 2.34 1.09
C ARG A 239 0.66 3.71 0.48
N ALA A 240 1.43 3.81 -0.61
CA ALA A 240 1.63 5.06 -1.34
C ALA A 240 0.29 5.58 -1.91
N ASP A 241 -0.50 4.74 -2.56
CA ASP A 241 -1.83 5.09 -3.09
C ASP A 241 -2.75 5.62 -2.00
N ARG A 242 -2.74 4.95 -0.84
CA ARG A 242 -3.54 5.36 0.32
C ARG A 242 -3.11 6.72 0.86
N LEU A 243 -1.80 6.96 0.93
CA LEU A 243 -1.26 8.23 1.37
C LEU A 243 -1.61 9.33 0.38
N LEU A 244 -1.55 9.06 -0.93
CA LEU A 244 -1.96 9.99 -1.98
C LEU A 244 -3.44 10.34 -1.88
N GLY A 245 -4.32 9.35 -1.81
CA GLY A 245 -5.77 9.58 -1.68
C GLY A 245 -6.14 10.28 -0.38
N GLY A 246 -5.41 10.02 0.72
CA GLY A 246 -5.58 10.74 1.98
C GLY A 246 -5.12 12.20 1.88
N LEU A 247 -4.01 12.46 1.18
CA LEU A 247 -3.49 13.80 0.93
C LEU A 247 -4.47 14.61 0.08
N GLN A 248 -4.97 14.05 -1.03
CA GLN A 248 -5.95 14.70 -1.90
C GLN A 248 -7.20 15.12 -1.12
N LYS A 249 -7.77 14.22 -0.30
CA LYS A 249 -8.91 14.55 0.57
C LYS A 249 -8.61 15.66 1.58
N THR A 250 -7.38 15.73 2.07
CA THR A 250 -6.94 16.80 2.99
C THR A 250 -6.90 18.15 2.28
N LEU A 251 -6.36 18.19 1.05
CA LEU A 251 -6.27 19.39 0.23
C LEU A 251 -7.63 19.83 -0.32
N ASP A 252 -8.56 18.89 -0.53
CA ASP A 252 -9.93 19.21 -0.91
C ASP A 252 -10.73 19.87 0.21
N ALA A 253 -10.45 19.49 1.46
CA ALA A 253 -11.04 20.11 2.64
C ALA A 253 -10.42 21.48 2.97
N ASN A 254 -9.17 21.73 2.56
CA ASN A 254 -8.41 22.95 2.86
C ASN A 254 -7.91 23.60 1.57
N ARG A 255 -8.82 24.20 0.81
CA ARG A 255 -8.56 24.69 -0.56
C ARG A 255 -7.59 25.86 -0.63
N GLU A 256 -7.38 26.55 0.49
CA GLU A 256 -6.48 27.69 0.64
C GLU A 256 -5.00 27.30 0.80
N TRP A 257 -4.70 26.02 1.03
CA TRP A 257 -3.33 25.54 1.22
C TRP A 257 -2.55 25.59 -0.09
N LYS A 258 -1.34 26.13 -0.01
CA LYS A 258 -0.49 26.41 -1.16
C LYS A 258 -0.01 25.14 -1.86
N LEU A 259 0.22 24.04 -1.13
CA LEU A 259 0.58 22.75 -1.68
C LEU A 259 -0.40 22.27 -2.76
N ARG A 260 -1.69 22.64 -2.65
CA ARG A 260 -2.67 22.35 -3.68
C ARG A 260 -2.30 22.96 -5.02
N ASN A 261 -1.79 24.20 -5.04
CA ASN A 261 -1.41 24.89 -6.28
C ASN A 261 -0.30 24.16 -7.04
N LEU A 262 0.55 23.42 -6.31
CA LEU A 262 1.60 22.60 -6.91
C LEU A 262 1.04 21.25 -7.41
N LEU A 263 0.23 20.55 -6.61
CA LEU A 263 -0.27 19.21 -6.96
C LEU A 263 -1.45 19.21 -7.95
N ASP A 264 -2.21 20.30 -8.00
CA ASP A 264 -3.25 20.59 -9.00
C ASP A 264 -2.73 21.57 -10.07
N TYR A 265 -1.41 21.65 -10.30
CA TYR A 265 -0.84 22.59 -11.28
C TYR A 265 -1.50 22.41 -12.66
N GLU A 266 -2.17 23.47 -13.13
CA GLU A 266 -3.00 23.50 -14.35
C GLU A 266 -4.07 22.39 -14.45
N GLY A 267 -4.38 21.71 -13.33
CA GLY A 267 -5.34 20.59 -13.27
C GLY A 267 -4.87 19.33 -14.02
N GLN A 268 -3.57 19.20 -14.30
CA GLN A 268 -3.06 18.22 -15.27
C GLN A 268 -2.25 17.08 -14.67
N LEU A 269 -1.66 17.23 -13.48
CA LEU A 269 -0.75 16.21 -12.95
C LEU A 269 -1.47 14.90 -12.67
N CYS A 270 -1.04 13.84 -13.36
CA CYS A 270 -1.51 12.49 -13.09
C CYS A 270 -0.95 11.96 -11.75
N PRO A 271 -1.52 10.88 -11.19
CA PRO A 271 -1.05 10.34 -9.91
C PRO A 271 0.45 10.05 -9.85
N ALA A 272 1.04 9.52 -10.92
CA ALA A 272 2.47 9.24 -10.99
C ALA A 272 3.31 10.53 -10.87
N GLU A 273 2.91 11.60 -11.54
CA GLU A 273 3.59 12.89 -11.47
C GLU A 273 3.45 13.53 -10.09
N GLN A 274 2.27 13.42 -9.47
CA GLN A 274 2.06 13.85 -8.09
C GLN A 274 3.02 13.12 -7.13
N LEU A 275 3.22 11.80 -7.30
CA LEU A 275 4.17 11.04 -6.49
C LEU A 275 5.61 11.50 -6.69
N ILE A 276 6.04 11.80 -7.92
CA ILE A 276 7.37 12.37 -8.21
C ILE A 276 7.53 13.71 -7.47
N VAL A 277 6.56 14.61 -7.61
CA VAL A 277 6.58 15.92 -6.95
C VAL A 277 6.64 15.77 -5.44
N ILE A 278 5.87 14.85 -4.85
CA ILE A 278 5.87 14.57 -3.40
C ILE A 278 7.22 14.01 -2.93
N ALA A 279 7.87 13.15 -3.72
CA ALA A 279 9.21 12.65 -3.42
C ALA A 279 10.22 13.82 -3.37
N LEU A 280 10.25 14.65 -4.41
CA LEU A 280 11.15 15.80 -4.50
C LEU A 280 10.83 16.91 -3.49
N LEU A 281 9.57 17.06 -3.10
CA LEU A 281 9.16 17.91 -1.98
C LEU A 281 9.77 17.40 -0.67
N GLY A 282 9.84 16.07 -0.50
CA GLY A 282 10.54 15.44 0.62
C GLY A 282 12.05 15.75 0.64
N LYS A 283 12.69 15.82 -0.53
CA LYS A 283 14.08 16.30 -0.67
C LYS A 283 14.22 17.74 -0.18
N ALA A 284 13.39 18.64 -0.71
CA ALA A 284 13.40 20.06 -0.34
C ALA A 284 13.18 20.25 1.17
N LEU A 285 12.21 19.54 1.76
CA LEU A 285 11.88 19.64 3.18
C LEU A 285 12.90 18.95 4.12
N GLY A 286 13.85 18.19 3.57
CA GLY A 286 14.87 17.46 4.32
C GLY A 286 14.33 16.20 5.03
N HIS A 287 13.34 15.53 4.45
CA HIS A 287 12.80 14.28 4.99
C HIS A 287 13.77 13.10 4.82
N LEU A 288 14.61 13.16 3.79
CA LEU A 288 15.69 12.24 3.47
C LEU A 288 16.96 13.06 3.12
N PRO A 289 18.16 12.45 3.16
CA PRO A 289 19.39 13.06 2.68
C PRO A 289 19.27 13.50 1.22
N ALA A 290 19.87 14.64 0.85
CA ALA A 290 19.71 15.20 -0.50
C ALA A 290 20.27 14.29 -1.61
N ASP A 291 21.27 13.47 -1.29
CA ASP A 291 21.95 12.49 -2.13
C ASP A 291 21.30 11.09 -2.09
N ASN A 292 20.10 10.96 -1.54
CA ASN A 292 19.39 9.68 -1.47
C ASN A 292 19.02 9.17 -2.87
N ASP A 293 19.20 7.87 -3.10
CA ASP A 293 18.95 7.20 -4.38
C ASP A 293 17.51 7.40 -4.90
N LEU A 294 16.52 7.61 -4.02
CA LEU A 294 15.14 7.94 -4.39
C LEU A 294 15.06 9.14 -5.35
N PHE A 295 15.97 10.11 -5.22
CA PHE A 295 15.93 11.37 -5.97
C PHE A 295 16.63 11.29 -7.34
N THR A 296 17.14 10.12 -7.71
CA THR A 296 17.63 9.84 -9.07
C THR A 296 16.48 9.45 -9.99
N GLY A 297 16.68 9.51 -11.32
CA GLY A 297 15.67 9.11 -12.28
C GLY A 297 15.19 7.66 -12.08
N ASN A 298 16.12 6.75 -11.84
CA ASN A 298 15.81 5.36 -11.49
C ASN A 298 15.08 5.25 -10.14
N GLY A 299 15.47 6.06 -9.15
CA GLY A 299 14.80 6.13 -7.86
C GLY A 299 13.33 6.51 -7.98
N LEU A 300 13.06 7.61 -8.69
CA LEU A 300 11.74 8.16 -8.92
C LEU A 300 10.88 7.21 -9.76
N ALA A 301 11.41 6.67 -10.86
CA ALA A 301 10.69 5.75 -11.74
C ALA A 301 10.22 4.49 -10.99
N ARG A 302 11.08 3.92 -10.13
CA ARG A 302 10.72 2.77 -9.27
C ARG A 302 9.69 3.13 -8.20
N ALA A 303 9.74 4.35 -7.66
CA ALA A 303 8.77 4.82 -6.66
C ALA A 303 7.36 4.97 -7.24
N ILE A 304 7.23 5.22 -8.55
CA ILE A 304 5.92 5.40 -9.21
C ILE A 304 5.44 4.17 -9.99
N ALA A 305 6.29 3.17 -10.21
CA ALA A 305 5.91 1.96 -10.93
C ALA A 305 4.79 1.21 -10.20
N ASP A 306 3.77 0.75 -10.93
CA ASP A 306 2.70 -0.08 -10.39
C ASP A 306 3.08 -1.58 -10.43
N ASP A 307 3.93 -1.94 -11.39
CA ASP A 307 4.48 -3.28 -11.56
C ASP A 307 6.03 -3.22 -11.73
N PRO A 308 6.78 -4.23 -11.25
CA PRO A 308 8.23 -4.27 -11.43
C PRO A 308 8.71 -4.13 -12.88
N SER A 309 7.97 -4.68 -13.84
CA SER A 309 8.32 -4.62 -15.27
C SER A 309 8.17 -3.21 -15.88
N GLU A 310 7.41 -2.33 -15.22
CA GLU A 310 7.13 -0.97 -15.71
C GLU A 310 8.14 0.07 -15.23
N ALA A 311 9.02 -0.27 -14.29
CA ALA A 311 9.95 0.67 -13.68
C ALA A 311 10.82 1.41 -14.72
N THR A 312 11.36 0.71 -15.72
CA THR A 312 12.14 1.35 -16.78
C THR A 312 11.27 2.23 -17.68
N ALA A 313 10.05 1.78 -18.00
CA ALA A 313 9.12 2.56 -18.81
C ALA A 313 8.66 3.85 -18.11
N ALA A 314 8.63 3.84 -16.77
CA ALA A 314 8.28 5.00 -15.95
C ALA A 314 9.31 6.15 -16.02
N LEU A 315 10.54 5.90 -16.48
CA LEU A 315 11.50 6.98 -16.78
C LEU A 315 10.95 7.99 -17.78
N ARG A 316 9.96 7.59 -18.61
CA ARG A 316 9.31 8.49 -19.56
C ARG A 316 8.84 9.79 -18.90
N PHE A 317 8.33 9.77 -17.67
CA PHE A 317 7.81 10.93 -16.94
C PHE A 317 8.87 12.00 -16.62
N LEU A 318 10.16 11.66 -16.75
CA LEU A 318 11.28 12.54 -16.47
C LEU A 318 11.94 13.08 -17.74
N ARG A 319 11.43 12.74 -18.93
CA ARG A 319 11.97 13.24 -20.19
C ARG A 319 11.69 14.73 -20.39
N SER A 320 12.50 15.38 -21.20
CA SER A 320 12.46 16.82 -21.47
C SER A 320 11.13 17.29 -22.07
N ASP A 321 10.42 16.40 -22.77
CA ASP A 321 9.16 16.66 -23.47
C ASP A 321 7.91 16.42 -22.59
N GLN A 322 8.07 15.92 -21.36
CA GLN A 322 6.96 15.65 -20.44
C GLN A 322 6.61 16.83 -19.54
N ASP A 323 5.39 16.80 -19.00
CA ASP A 323 4.75 17.91 -18.30
C ASP A 323 5.55 18.40 -17.09
N LEU A 324 6.23 17.51 -16.35
CA LEU A 324 7.03 17.89 -15.18
C LEU A 324 8.24 18.78 -15.52
N LEU A 325 9.00 18.47 -16.58
CA LEU A 325 10.16 19.27 -16.99
C LEU A 325 9.71 20.46 -17.86
N LYS A 326 8.80 20.23 -18.80
CA LYS A 326 8.26 21.25 -19.70
C LYS A 326 7.48 22.33 -18.95
N GLY A 327 6.76 21.95 -17.89
CA GLY A 327 6.08 22.86 -16.97
C GLY A 327 7.02 23.54 -15.96
N GLU A 328 8.33 23.27 -16.03
CA GLU A 328 9.36 23.76 -15.12
C GLU A 328 9.03 23.45 -13.66
N LEU A 329 8.43 22.28 -13.38
CA LEU A 329 8.10 21.86 -12.02
C LEU A 329 9.28 21.15 -11.36
N ILE A 330 10.04 20.39 -12.13
CA ILE A 330 11.25 19.69 -11.70
C ILE A 330 12.41 20.04 -12.65
N GLN A 331 13.63 19.84 -12.18
CA GLN A 331 14.84 20.01 -12.98
C GLN A 331 15.95 19.05 -12.53
N PRO A 332 16.94 18.75 -13.40
CA PRO A 332 18.19 18.13 -12.97
C PRO A 332 18.90 19.00 -11.93
N CYS A 333 19.53 18.37 -10.93
CA CYS A 333 20.36 19.06 -9.97
C CYS A 333 21.54 19.76 -10.67
N GLY A 334 21.76 21.03 -10.33
CA GLY A 334 22.72 21.90 -11.03
C GLY A 334 22.09 22.85 -12.05
N GLY A 335 20.78 22.73 -12.30
CA GLY A 335 19.99 23.66 -13.12
C GLY A 335 19.78 23.20 -14.56
N GLY A 336 18.93 23.92 -15.30
CA GLY A 336 18.55 23.60 -16.68
C GLY A 336 19.65 23.77 -17.74
N ASP A 337 20.79 24.35 -17.38
CA ASP A 337 21.95 24.55 -18.28
C ASP A 337 22.85 23.30 -18.38
N VAL A 338 22.57 22.25 -17.62
CA VAL A 338 23.25 20.96 -17.75
C VAL A 338 22.81 20.31 -19.07
N LEU A 339 23.76 19.74 -19.83
CA LEU A 339 23.47 18.94 -21.02
C LEU A 339 22.57 17.76 -20.63
N PHE A 340 21.27 17.99 -20.70
CA PHE A 340 20.25 17.02 -20.33
C PHE A 340 20.06 16.03 -21.47
N SER A 341 20.13 14.74 -21.15
CA SER A 341 19.99 13.66 -22.10
C SER A 341 18.74 12.85 -21.78
N ASP A 342 17.87 12.67 -22.79
CA ASP A 342 16.71 11.78 -22.71
C ASP A 342 17.10 10.30 -22.93
N ASP A 343 18.39 9.99 -23.07
CA ASP A 343 18.88 8.62 -23.08
C ASP A 343 18.55 7.92 -21.75
N PRO A 344 17.93 6.73 -21.73
CA PRO A 344 17.43 6.09 -20.51
C PRO A 344 18.50 5.89 -19.42
N ASP A 345 19.73 5.55 -19.80
CA ASP A 345 20.81 5.30 -18.82
C ASP A 345 21.26 6.62 -18.17
N ALA A 346 21.43 7.68 -18.98
CA ALA A 346 21.75 9.01 -18.49
C ALA A 346 20.61 9.58 -17.63
N LEU A 347 19.37 9.41 -18.08
CA LEU A 347 18.18 9.88 -17.38
C LEU A 347 18.00 9.17 -16.04
N GLY A 348 18.21 7.85 -16.02
CA GLY A 348 18.14 7.04 -14.80
C GLY A 348 19.19 7.42 -13.75
N ALA A 349 20.38 7.84 -14.18
CA ALA A 349 21.45 8.30 -13.28
C ALA A 349 21.31 9.77 -12.84
N THR A 350 20.47 10.55 -13.52
CA THR A 350 20.29 11.98 -13.24
C THR A 350 19.57 12.18 -11.91
N GLU A 351 20.11 13.05 -11.06
CA GLU A 351 19.47 13.48 -9.82
C GLU A 351 18.54 14.67 -10.10
N PHE A 352 17.35 14.67 -9.52
CA PHE A 352 16.32 15.69 -9.73
C PHE A 352 16.01 16.50 -8.47
N GLU A 353 15.48 17.70 -8.66
CA GLU A 353 14.98 18.59 -7.62
C GLU A 353 13.75 19.39 -8.09
N LEU A 354 12.99 19.94 -7.14
CA LEU A 354 11.95 20.92 -7.45
C LEU A 354 12.61 22.23 -7.90
N THR A 355 12.01 22.88 -8.89
CA THR A 355 12.41 24.23 -9.30
C THR A 355 12.01 25.27 -8.26
N ASP A 356 12.58 26.47 -8.39
CA ASP A 356 12.17 27.65 -7.60
C ASP A 356 10.67 27.95 -7.77
N LYS A 357 10.13 27.77 -8.98
CA LYS A 357 8.71 27.92 -9.30
C LYS A 357 7.86 26.96 -8.47
N SER A 358 8.22 25.67 -8.41
CA SER A 358 7.50 24.67 -7.61
C SER A 358 7.53 24.97 -6.12
N LEU A 359 8.68 25.44 -5.61
CA LEU A 359 8.81 25.83 -4.20
C LEU A 359 7.94 27.05 -3.86
N GLU A 360 7.85 28.02 -4.77
CA GLU A 360 6.94 29.17 -4.63
C GLU A 360 5.47 28.75 -4.65
N LEU A 361 5.09 27.86 -5.58
CA LEU A 361 3.74 27.30 -5.66
C LEU A 361 3.33 26.60 -4.36
N ALA A 362 4.24 25.81 -3.77
CA ALA A 362 4.06 25.18 -2.47
C ALA A 362 4.14 26.17 -1.28
N GLY A 363 4.58 27.41 -1.49
CA GLY A 363 4.75 28.39 -0.41
C GLY A 363 5.92 28.09 0.52
N ILE A 364 6.93 27.38 0.04
CA ILE A 364 8.13 27.03 0.82
C ILE A 364 9.18 28.13 0.61
N GLU A 365 9.40 28.95 1.63
CA GLU A 365 10.42 30.00 1.56
C GLU A 365 11.85 29.41 1.60
N LYS A 366 12.76 29.93 0.76
CA LYS A 366 14.17 29.52 0.69
C LYS A 366 14.92 29.56 2.04
N ARG A 367 14.45 30.36 3.00
CA ARG A 367 15.02 30.44 4.36
C ARG A 367 14.80 29.16 5.17
N HIS A 368 13.69 28.44 4.95
CA HIS A 368 13.42 27.16 5.60
C HIS A 368 14.32 26.03 5.08
N LEU A 369 14.75 26.12 3.82
CA LEU A 369 15.67 25.16 3.18
C LEU A 369 17.11 25.31 3.70
N LYS A 370 17.61 26.55 3.82
CA LYS A 370 18.98 26.87 4.27
C LYS A 370 19.27 26.56 5.74
N GLN A 371 18.25 26.44 6.60
CA GLN A 371 18.47 26.07 8.01
C GLN A 371 18.68 24.56 8.22
N ARG A 372 18.40 23.72 7.21
CA ARG A 372 18.34 22.26 7.36
C ARG A 372 19.35 21.49 6.53
N SER A 373 19.92 22.08 5.48
CA SER A 373 21.25 21.66 5.07
C SER A 373 22.17 22.02 6.23
N GLY A 374 22.51 21.03 7.04
CA GLY A 374 23.74 21.11 7.82
C GLY A 374 24.78 21.59 6.83
N ALA A 375 25.30 22.79 7.04
CA ALA A 375 26.40 23.30 6.27
C ALA A 375 27.50 22.24 6.40
N ILE A 376 27.56 21.34 5.42
CA ILE A 376 28.83 20.88 4.92
C ILE A 376 29.42 22.20 4.45
N ALA A 377 30.12 22.87 5.37
CA ALA A 377 31.15 23.79 5.03
C ALA A 377 31.97 23.00 4.03
N ALA A 378 31.77 23.27 2.73
CA ALA A 378 32.62 22.76 1.70
C ALA A 378 34.02 23.02 2.24
N ARG A 379 34.76 21.95 2.54
CA ARG A 379 36.13 22.09 3.04
C ARG A 379 36.78 23.05 2.07
N GLU A 380 37.34 24.14 2.58
CA GLU A 380 38.09 25.07 1.73
C GLU A 380 38.97 24.23 0.81
N PRO A 381 38.92 24.47 -0.51
CA PRO A 381 39.66 23.66 -1.46
C PRO A 381 41.12 23.63 -1.01
N LYS A 382 41.59 22.43 -0.64
CA LYS A 382 42.97 22.22 -0.15
C LYS A 382 44.02 22.56 -1.21
N VAL A 383 43.58 22.73 -2.45
CA VAL A 383 44.40 23.01 -3.62
C VAL A 383 43.84 24.27 -4.27
N ARG A 384 44.63 25.34 -4.28
CA ARG A 384 44.34 26.55 -5.05
C ARG A 384 44.63 26.28 -6.54
N MET A 385 43.98 27.00 -7.46
CA MET A 385 44.25 26.86 -8.91
C MET A 385 45.74 27.02 -9.25
N GLU A 386 46.45 27.84 -8.47
CA GLU A 386 47.90 28.06 -8.53
C GLU A 386 48.73 26.79 -8.26
N GLN A 387 48.16 25.80 -7.56
CA GLN A 387 48.81 24.57 -7.12
C GLN A 387 48.55 23.38 -8.05
N LEU A 388 47.70 23.56 -9.08
CA LEU A 388 47.50 22.56 -10.11
C LEU A 388 48.62 22.66 -11.15
N VAL A 389 49.28 21.53 -11.45
CA VAL A 389 50.18 21.43 -12.59
C VAL A 389 49.33 21.36 -13.85
N LEU A 390 48.96 22.52 -14.37
CA LEU A 390 48.22 22.66 -15.61
C LEU A 390 49.16 22.57 -16.80
N SER A 391 48.74 21.89 -17.87
CA SER A 391 49.44 21.93 -19.15
C SER A 391 49.36 23.34 -19.77
N ASP A 392 50.33 23.72 -20.59
CA ASP A 392 50.39 25.07 -21.17
C ASP A 392 49.14 25.43 -21.98
N ARG A 393 48.50 24.42 -22.58
CA ARG A 393 47.23 24.57 -23.29
C ARG A 393 46.08 25.01 -22.38
N VAL A 394 46.03 24.50 -21.14
CA VAL A 394 44.98 24.83 -20.17
C VAL A 394 45.23 26.20 -19.54
N ARG A 395 46.50 26.59 -19.30
CA ARG A 395 46.85 27.95 -18.86
C ARG A 395 46.43 28.99 -19.88
N HIS A 396 46.75 28.78 -21.15
CA HIS A 396 46.37 29.73 -22.20
C HIS A 396 44.85 29.89 -22.33
N ALA A 397 44.06 28.82 -22.17
CA ALA A 397 42.60 28.92 -22.21
C ALA A 397 42.02 29.72 -21.03
N LEU A 398 42.61 29.60 -19.84
CA LEU A 398 42.19 30.33 -18.64
C LEU A 398 42.57 31.82 -18.71
N ASP A 399 43.76 32.15 -19.20
CA ASP A 399 44.20 33.55 -19.36
C ASP A 399 43.44 34.28 -20.47
N SER A 400 42.94 33.54 -21.47
CA SER A 400 42.15 34.10 -22.57
C SER A 400 40.69 34.40 -22.20
N GLY A 401 40.16 33.77 -21.15
CA GLY A 401 38.77 33.92 -20.71
C GLY A 401 38.55 35.00 -19.64
N GLY A 402 39.62 35.68 -19.19
CA GLY A 402 39.59 36.68 -18.11
C GLY A 402 39.54 38.14 -18.55
N LYS A 403 39.31 38.40 -19.84
CA LYS A 403 39.05 39.74 -20.38
C LYS A 403 37.75 39.75 -21.15
N GLU A 404 36.64 39.85 -20.43
CA GLU A 404 35.43 40.57 -20.83
C GLU A 404 34.72 41.10 -19.58
#